data_AF-A0A8J2HTX1-F1
#
_entry.id   AF-A0A8J2HTX1-F1
#
_cell.length_a   1.000
_cell.length_b   1.000
_cell.length_c   1.000
_cell.angle_alpha   90.00
_cell.angle_beta   90.00
_cell.angle_gamma   90.00
#
_symmetry.space_group_name_H-M   'P 1'
#
loop_
_entity.id
_entity.type
_entity.pdbx_description
1 polymer ?
#
loop_
_entity_poly.entity_id
_entity_poly.type
_entity_poly.pdbx_seq_one_letter_code
_entity_poly.pdbx_strand_id
1 'polypeptide(L)'
;YDDFIKNLCSLRASFSTPGLTRNENKESAENTNFIELSGRRLVDLKLLDDELWCKPCNQALRLRHSVNELKNGSASIFQVKCTTCGNMYPVNISAIEKN
;
A
#
# COMPACT_ATOMS: atom_id res chain seq x y z
N TYR A 1 2.55 -14.70 -10.12
CA TYR A 1 2.88 -14.72 -8.68
C TYR A 1 4.37 -14.47 -8.47
N ASP A 2 5.27 -15.03 -9.28
CA ASP A 2 6.72 -14.73 -9.19
C ASP A 2 7.12 -13.29 -9.53
N ASP A 3 6.43 -12.63 -10.47
CA ASP A 3 6.66 -11.21 -10.79
C ASP A 3 6.20 -10.26 -9.66
N PHE A 4 5.34 -10.75 -8.75
CA PHE A 4 4.84 -10.03 -7.59
C PHE A 4 5.92 -9.87 -6.50
N ILE A 5 6.74 -10.91 -6.28
CA ILE A 5 7.82 -10.90 -5.27
C ILE A 5 9.03 -10.10 -5.75
N LYS A 6 9.36 -10.16 -7.05
CA LYS A 6 10.48 -9.39 -7.63
C LYS A 6 10.28 -7.88 -7.46
N ASN A 7 9.04 -7.40 -7.63
CA ASN A 7 8.73 -5.98 -7.46
C ASN A 7 8.78 -5.51 -5.99
N LEU A 8 8.40 -6.39 -5.05
CA LEU A 8 8.49 -6.13 -3.61
C LEU A 8 9.94 -6.15 -3.08
N CYS A 9 10.81 -7.01 -3.62
CA CYS A 9 12.23 -7.04 -3.27
C CYS A 9 12.98 -5.77 -3.72
N SER A 10 12.67 -5.22 -4.90
CA SER A 10 13.29 -3.99 -5.39
C SER A 10 12.95 -2.76 -4.54
N LEU A 11 11.70 -2.66 -4.06
CA LEU A 11 11.28 -1.57 -3.16
C LEU A 11 11.98 -1.59 -1.79
N ARG A 12 12.40 -2.77 -1.32
CA ARG A 12 13.02 -2.93 0.00
C ARG A 12 14.46 -2.42 0.04
N ALA A 13 15.16 -2.41 -1.10
CA ALA A 13 16.54 -1.94 -1.21
C ALA A 13 16.66 -0.41 -1.06
N SER A 14 15.58 0.35 -1.28
CA SER A 14 15.61 1.82 -1.30
C SER A 14 15.46 2.49 0.07
N PHE A 15 15.20 1.74 1.15
CA PHE A 15 14.84 2.33 2.46
C PHE A 15 15.77 1.93 3.61
N SER A 16 17.05 1.68 3.33
CA SER A 16 18.10 1.68 4.35
C SER A 16 18.77 3.06 4.38
N THR A 17 18.29 3.98 5.22
CA THR A 17 19.03 5.21 5.52
C THR A 17 20.05 4.96 6.62
N PRO A 18 21.28 5.45 6.46
CA PRO A 18 21.68 6.55 7.34
C PRO A 18 22.49 7.64 6.63
N GLY A 19 22.28 8.89 7.06
CA GLY A 19 23.30 9.93 6.96
C GLY A 19 23.09 10.99 5.89
N LEU A 20 22.90 12.24 6.34
CA LEU A 20 23.10 13.47 5.58
C LEU A 20 24.51 13.51 4.97
N THR A 21 24.62 13.57 3.64
CA THR A 21 25.58 14.46 2.94
C THR A 21 25.04 14.84 1.56
N ARG A 22 25.12 16.15 1.30
CA ARG A 22 24.87 16.82 0.03
C ARG A 22 25.99 16.45 -0.94
N ASN A 23 25.66 15.92 -2.13
CA ASN A 23 26.48 16.02 -3.35
C ASN A 23 25.63 15.69 -4.58
N GLU A 24 25.74 16.55 -5.58
CA GLU A 24 25.11 16.45 -6.89
C GLU A 24 25.76 15.31 -7.68
N ASN A 25 24.96 14.37 -8.23
CA ASN A 25 25.23 13.76 -9.54
C ASN A 25 24.08 12.87 -10.04
N LYS A 26 23.82 13.04 -11.34
CA LYS A 26 22.96 12.27 -12.27
C LYS A 26 22.57 10.87 -11.81
N GLU A 27 21.27 10.64 -11.69
CA GLU A 27 20.68 9.33 -11.93
C GLU A 27 19.25 9.49 -12.47
N SER A 28 18.93 8.68 -13.47
CA SER A 28 17.72 8.69 -14.28
C SER A 28 16.46 8.84 -13.43
N ALA A 29 15.70 9.91 -13.71
CA ALA A 29 14.35 10.08 -13.20
C ALA A 29 13.46 8.94 -13.71
N GLU A 30 13.45 7.82 -12.97
CA GLU A 30 12.35 6.87 -13.04
C GLU A 30 11.10 7.66 -12.65
N ASN A 31 10.31 7.95 -13.67
CA ASN A 31 9.04 8.62 -13.60
C ASN A 31 8.06 7.68 -12.88
N THR A 32 8.24 7.54 -11.56
CA THR A 32 7.31 6.90 -10.66
C THR A 32 6.11 7.81 -10.63
N ASN A 33 5.19 7.57 -11.57
CA ASN A 33 3.87 8.18 -11.56
C ASN A 33 3.25 7.82 -10.21
N PHE A 34 3.36 8.71 -9.24
CA PHE A 34 2.64 8.62 -7.98
C PHE A 34 1.17 8.68 -8.35
N ILE A 35 0.52 7.52 -8.35
CA ILE A 35 -0.93 7.44 -8.52
C ILE A 35 -1.51 8.03 -7.25
N GLU A 36 -1.93 9.29 -7.33
CA GLU A 36 -2.64 9.93 -6.24
C GLU A 36 -3.89 9.10 -5.94
N LEU A 37 -3.97 8.58 -4.72
CA LEU A 37 -5.14 7.86 -4.22
C LEU A 37 -6.26 8.85 -3.92
N SER A 38 -6.86 9.38 -4.98
CA SER A 38 -7.93 10.38 -4.91
C SER A 38 -9.29 9.81 -5.31
N GLY A 39 -10.34 10.47 -4.82
CA GLY A 39 -11.73 10.18 -5.14
C GLY A 39 -12.55 9.63 -3.97
N ARG A 40 -13.79 9.26 -4.27
CA ARG A 40 -14.74 8.65 -3.33
C ARG A 40 -14.97 7.19 -3.70
N ARG A 41 -15.09 6.33 -2.70
CA ARG A 41 -15.42 4.91 -2.87
C ARG A 41 -16.62 4.55 -2.01
N LEU A 42 -17.48 3.69 -2.53
CA LEU A 42 -18.49 3.01 -1.73
C LEU A 42 -17.77 1.92 -0.95
N VAL A 43 -18.04 1.86 0.35
CA VAL A 43 -17.37 0.92 1.25
C VAL A 43 -18.40 0.11 2.01
N ASP A 44 -18.16 -1.19 2.14
CA ASP A 44 -18.84 -2.01 3.14
C ASP A 44 -18.11 -1.79 4.48
N LEU A 45 -18.79 -1.10 5.42
CA LEU A 45 -18.19 -0.75 6.70
C LEU A 45 -17.85 -1.96 7.56
N LYS A 46 -18.62 -3.05 7.46
CA LYS A 46 -18.37 -4.26 8.25
C LYS A 46 -17.13 -4.98 7.73
N LEU A 47 -17.07 -5.18 6.41
CA LEU A 47 -15.87 -5.75 5.77
C LEU A 47 -14.64 -4.89 6.05
N LEU A 48 -14.79 -3.56 5.97
CA LEU A 48 -13.69 -2.65 6.23
C LEU A 48 -13.18 -2.76 7.67
N ASP A 49 -14.06 -2.85 8.67
CA ASP A 49 -13.67 -3.03 10.06
C ASP A 49 -12.92 -4.35 10.28
N ASP A 50 -13.34 -5.44 9.62
CA ASP A 50 -12.67 -6.73 9.71
C ASP A 50 -11.28 -6.74 9.03
N GLU A 51 -11.13 -6.02 7.92
CA GLU A 51 -9.91 -6.03 7.09
C GLU A 51 -8.87 -4.97 7.49
N LEU A 52 -9.28 -3.86 8.14
CA LEU A 52 -8.42 -2.73 8.47
C LEU A 52 -7.55 -2.96 9.71
N TRP A 53 -6.95 -4.14 9.84
CA TRP A 53 -6.13 -4.53 10.99
C TRP A 53 -4.77 -5.10 10.63
N CYS A 54 -3.76 -4.67 11.37
CA CYS A 54 -2.48 -5.35 11.43
C CYS A 54 -2.59 -6.48 12.47
N LYS A 55 -2.81 -7.72 12.03
CA LYS A 55 -2.96 -8.89 12.92
C LYS A 55 -1.75 -9.07 13.87
N PRO A 56 -0.49 -8.94 13.43
CA PRO A 56 0.65 -9.09 14.33
C PRO A 56 0.77 -7.98 15.39
N CYS A 57 0.44 -6.74 15.03
CA CYS A 57 0.53 -5.61 15.97
C CYS A 57 -0.74 -5.43 16.81
N ASN A 58 -1.82 -6.11 16.45
CA ASN A 58 -3.15 -5.93 17.02
C ASN A 58 -3.59 -4.45 17.04
N GLN A 59 -3.39 -3.76 15.93
CA GLN A 59 -3.69 -2.33 15.77
C GLN A 59 -4.40 -2.06 14.46
N ALA A 60 -5.36 -1.14 14.50
CA ALA A 60 -6.06 -0.67 13.32
C ALA A 60 -5.09 0.00 12.35
N LEU A 61 -5.19 -0.38 11.08
CA LEU A 61 -4.51 0.29 9.98
C LEU A 61 -5.18 1.64 9.71
N ARG A 62 -4.44 2.58 9.12
CA ARG A 62 -4.99 3.88 8.74
C ARG A 62 -4.98 4.00 7.23
N LEU A 63 -6.16 4.17 6.62
CA LEU A 63 -6.29 4.33 5.16
C LEU A 63 -5.43 5.47 4.60
N ARG A 64 -5.13 6.51 5.39
CA ARG A 64 -4.21 7.59 4.99
C ARG A 64 -2.77 7.13 4.70
N HIS A 65 -2.39 5.93 5.15
CA HIS A 65 -1.09 5.31 4.84
C HIS A 65 -1.21 4.26 3.72
N SER A 66 -2.26 4.35 2.91
CA SER A 66 -2.36 3.59 1.68
C SER A 66 -1.31 4.08 0.69
N VAL A 67 -0.61 3.15 0.05
CA VAL A 67 0.41 3.47 -0.95
C VAL A 67 -0.04 3.14 -2.36
N ASN A 68 -1.01 2.23 -2.48
CA ASN A 68 -1.50 1.75 -3.76
C ASN A 68 -2.94 1.26 -3.63
N GLU A 69 -3.66 1.24 -4.75
CA GLU A 69 -5.04 0.78 -4.88
C GLU A 69 -5.13 -0.08 -6.14
N LEU A 70 -5.51 -1.34 -5.98
CA LEU A 70 -5.89 -2.20 -7.09
C LEU A 70 -7.40 -2.05 -7.30
N LYS A 71 -7.79 -1.49 -8.45
CA LYS A 71 -9.20 -1.28 -8.83
C LYS A 71 -9.70 -2.42 -9.71
N ASN A 72 -10.89 -2.91 -9.41
CA ASN A 72 -11.63 -3.84 -10.27
C ASN A 72 -13.12 -3.45 -10.30
N GLY A 73 -13.51 -2.61 -11.27
CA GLY A 73 -14.86 -2.04 -11.31
C GLY A 73 -15.12 -1.13 -10.11
N SER A 74 -16.19 -1.40 -9.36
CA SER A 74 -16.51 -0.74 -8.08
C SER A 74 -15.72 -1.30 -6.89
N ALA A 75 -15.07 -2.45 -7.07
CA ALA A 75 -14.27 -3.06 -6.03
C ALA A 75 -12.86 -2.47 -5.99
N SER A 76 -12.29 -2.37 -4.79
CA SER A 76 -10.90 -1.90 -4.63
C SER A 76 -10.21 -2.60 -3.47
N ILE A 77 -8.92 -2.88 -3.67
CA ILE A 77 -8.03 -3.43 -2.65
C ILE A 77 -6.91 -2.41 -2.41
N PHE A 78 -6.85 -1.87 -1.21
CA PHE A 78 -5.81 -0.93 -0.81
C PHE A 78 -4.62 -1.67 -0.23
N GLN A 79 -3.41 -1.27 -0.61
CA GLN A 79 -2.20 -1.67 0.13
C GLN A 79 -1.90 -0.62 1.18
N VAL A 80 -2.10 -0.96 2.45
CA VAL A 80 -1.93 -0.06 3.59
C VAL A 80 -0.68 -0.43 4.37
N LYS A 81 0.19 0.55 4.61
CA LYS A 81 1.39 0.35 5.43
C LYS A 81 1.04 0.45 6.92
N CYS A 82 1.40 -0.57 7.69
CA CYS A 82 1.37 -0.48 9.15
C CYS A 82 2.50 0.44 9.63
N THR A 83 2.20 1.45 10.44
CA THR A 83 3.24 2.35 11.00
C THR A 83 4.07 1.73 12.11
N THR A 84 3.60 0.63 12.70
CA THR A 84 4.26 -0.01 13.84
C THR A 84 5.27 -1.05 13.37
N CYS A 85 4.87 -1.98 12.51
CA CYS A 85 5.78 -3.02 11.98
C CYS A 85 6.35 -2.71 10.59
N GLY A 86 5.85 -1.69 9.89
CA GLY A 86 6.31 -1.33 8.55
C GLY A 86 5.83 -2.23 7.41
N ASN A 87 5.14 -3.33 7.71
CA ASN A 87 4.62 -4.27 6.71
C ASN A 87 3.41 -3.70 5.95
N MET A 88 3.20 -4.22 4.74
CA MET A 88 2.09 -3.87 3.86
C MET A 88 0.96 -4.88 4.00
N TYR A 89 -0.26 -4.39 4.14
CA TYR A 89 -1.45 -5.22 4.29
C TYR A 89 -2.47 -4.89 3.20
N PRO A 90 -3.03 -5.90 2.52
CA PRO A 90 -4.17 -5.69 1.63
C PRO A 90 -5.42 -5.44 2.49
N VAL A 91 -6.20 -4.44 2.10
CA VAL A 91 -7.47 -4.08 2.74
C VAL A 91 -8.54 -4.01 1.66
N ASN A 92 -9.50 -4.93 1.73
CA ASN A 92 -10.66 -4.94 0.85
C ASN A 92 -11.71 -3.95 1.37
N ILE A 93 -12.28 -3.14 0.47
CA ILE A 93 -13.32 -2.17 0.86
C ILE A 93 -14.72 -2.51 0.33
N SER A 94 -14.84 -3.58 -0.46
CA SER A 94 -16.07 -3.98 -1.14
C SER A 94 -16.24 -5.49 -1.05
N ALA A 95 -17.43 -5.97 -0.70
CA ALA A 95 -17.76 -7.37 -0.83
C ALA A 95 -17.75 -7.73 -2.33
N ILE A 96 -16.83 -8.59 -2.75
CA ILE A 96 -16.91 -9.21 -4.06
C ILE A 96 -17.98 -10.30 -3.91
N GLU A 97 -19.16 -10.09 -4.49
CA GLU A 97 -20.13 -11.17 -4.66
C GLU A 97 -19.44 -12.27 -5.49
N LYS A 98 -19.10 -13.38 -4.83
CA LYS A 98 -18.69 -14.60 -5.52
C LYS A 98 -19.95 -15.17 -6.18
N ASN A 99 -20.19 -14.81 -7.43
CA ASN A 99 -21.08 -15.59 -8.29
C ASN A 99 -20.44 -16.94 -8.61
#